data_AF-A0A0J6W5X6-F1
#
_entry.id   AF-A0A0J6W5X6-F1
#
_cell.length_a   1.000
_cell.length_b   1.000
_cell.length_c   1.000
_cell.angle_alpha   90.00
_cell.angle_beta   90.00
_cell.angle_gamma   90.00
#
_symmetry.space_group_name_H-M   'P 1'
#
loop_
_entity.id
_entity.type
_entity.pdbx_description
1 polymer ?
#
loop_
_entity_poly.entity_id
_entity_poly.type
_entity_poly.pdbx_seq_one_letter_code
_entity_poly.pdbx_strand_id
1 'polypeptide(L)'
;MLPQASWTESARGHAADCRLNWVVVSSGAASDSPQQVLFFDGDKGIGSPTPEPRPYISVAAQGDHDARVQYQWRQGSDAACCPTGVGTARVTLEEGRLTILDPIPGP
;
A
#
# COMPACT_ATOMS: atom_id res chain seq x y z
N MET A 1 -5.61 -12.23 -2.96
CA MET A 1 -4.59 -13.23 -2.52
C MET A 1 -3.30 -12.88 -3.21
N LEU A 2 -2.17 -12.86 -2.50
CA LEU A 2 -0.87 -12.55 -3.13
C LEU A 2 -0.45 -13.66 -4.09
N PRO A 3 0.23 -13.35 -5.21
CA PRO A 3 0.81 -14.37 -6.06
C PRO A 3 1.89 -15.16 -5.31
N GLN A 4 2.15 -16.39 -5.75
CA GLN A 4 3.18 -17.23 -5.14
C GLN A 4 4.57 -16.58 -5.33
N ALA A 5 5.15 -16.13 -4.21
CA ALA A 5 6.50 -15.59 -4.13
C ALA A 5 7.00 -15.65 -2.67
N SER A 6 8.29 -15.38 -2.46
CA SER A 6 8.83 -15.16 -1.11
C SER A 6 8.55 -13.72 -0.68
N TRP A 7 7.41 -13.52 -0.05
CA TRP A 7 7.01 -12.21 0.47
C TRP A 7 7.67 -11.95 1.83
N THR A 8 8.29 -10.79 1.97
CA THR A 8 8.86 -10.31 3.23
C THR A 8 8.26 -8.98 3.60
N GLU A 9 7.99 -8.76 4.88
CA GLU A 9 7.62 -7.45 5.40
C GLU A 9 8.73 -6.43 5.13
N SER A 10 8.37 -5.29 4.55
CA SER A 10 9.29 -4.16 4.32
C SER A 10 8.94 -2.94 5.18
N ALA A 11 7.68 -2.81 5.60
CA ALA A 11 7.22 -1.75 6.50
C ALA A 11 5.89 -2.14 7.16
N ARG A 12 5.57 -1.49 8.27
CA ARG A 12 4.27 -1.61 8.93
C ARG A 12 3.89 -0.31 9.63
N GLY A 13 2.61 -0.15 9.96
CA GLY A 13 2.11 0.99 10.72
C GLY A 13 0.65 0.85 11.09
N HIS A 14 0.11 1.90 11.68
CA HIS A 14 -1.29 2.00 12.04
C HIS A 14 -1.72 3.48 12.11
N ALA A 15 -3.03 3.73 12.02
CA ALA A 15 -3.62 5.03 12.29
C ALA A 15 -3.48 5.38 13.79
N ALA A 16 -3.73 6.65 14.16
CA ALA A 16 -3.48 7.11 15.53
C ALA A 16 -4.38 6.39 16.57
N ASP A 17 -5.57 5.98 16.17
CA ASP A 17 -6.50 5.19 17.00
C ASP A 17 -6.12 3.70 17.13
N CYS A 18 -5.02 3.28 16.49
CA CYS A 18 -4.51 1.90 16.45
C CYS A 18 -5.50 0.87 15.87
N ARG A 19 -6.58 1.30 15.22
CA ARG A 19 -7.60 0.41 14.67
C ARG A 19 -7.28 -0.01 13.25
N LEU A 20 -7.04 0.95 12.36
CA LEU A 20 -6.57 0.68 11.00
C LEU A 20 -5.07 0.40 11.01
N ASN A 21 -4.70 -0.87 10.85
CA ASN A 21 -3.31 -1.35 10.81
C ASN A 21 -2.92 -1.72 9.38
N TRP A 22 -1.63 -1.66 9.04
CA TRP A 22 -1.13 -2.12 7.75
C TRP A 22 0.26 -2.74 7.82
N VAL A 23 0.53 -3.60 6.84
CA VAL A 23 1.84 -4.17 6.54
C VAL A 23 2.08 -4.02 5.05
N VAL A 24 3.24 -3.49 4.68
CA VAL A 24 3.75 -3.49 3.31
C VAL A 24 4.68 -4.69 3.18
N VAL A 25 4.42 -5.52 2.18
CA VAL A 25 5.23 -6.68 1.84
C VAL A 25 5.88 -6.48 0.47
N SER A 26 7.09 -7.00 0.29
CA SER A 26 7.83 -7.01 -0.97
C SER A 26 8.19 -8.44 -1.37
N SER A 27 8.17 -8.76 -2.67
CA SER A 27 8.58 -10.07 -3.18
C SER A 27 10.09 -10.16 -3.49
N GLY A 28 10.87 -9.15 -3.13
CA GLY A 28 12.31 -9.07 -3.42
C GLY A 28 12.97 -7.77 -2.95
N ALA A 29 14.25 -7.61 -3.27
CA ALA A 29 15.09 -6.46 -2.87
C ALA A 29 15.40 -5.48 -4.02
N ALA A 30 15.00 -5.80 -5.26
CA ALA A 30 15.13 -4.86 -6.39
C ALA A 30 14.18 -3.66 -6.20
N SER A 31 14.55 -2.49 -6.70
CA SER A 31 13.75 -1.25 -6.57
C SER A 31 12.33 -1.40 -7.11
N ASP A 32 12.16 -2.16 -8.20
CA ASP A 32 10.87 -2.46 -8.84
C ASP A 32 10.28 -3.81 -8.43
N SER A 33 10.74 -4.40 -7.31
CA SER A 33 10.13 -5.62 -6.80
C SER A 33 8.64 -5.37 -6.51
N PRO A 34 7.75 -6.29 -6.91
CA PRO A 34 6.34 -6.21 -6.54
C PRO A 34 6.15 -6.02 -5.04
N GLN A 35 5.33 -5.04 -4.68
CA GLN A 35 4.91 -4.78 -3.30
C GLN A 35 3.39 -4.85 -3.19
N GLN A 36 2.91 -5.11 -1.98
CA GLN A 36 1.50 -4.99 -1.66
C GLN A 36 1.34 -4.43 -0.26
N VAL A 37 0.35 -3.57 -0.07
CA VAL A 37 -0.12 -3.21 1.28
C VAL A 37 -1.30 -4.10 1.67
N LEU A 38 -1.21 -4.71 2.84
CA LEU A 38 -2.28 -5.46 3.49
C LEU A 38 -2.80 -4.61 4.66
N PHE A 39 -4.10 -4.34 4.69
CA PHE A 39 -4.78 -3.62 5.76
C PHE A 39 -5.51 -4.58 6.70
N PHE A 40 -5.62 -4.15 7.97
CA PHE A 40 -6.24 -4.89 9.05
C PHE A 40 -7.10 -3.97 9.93
N ASP A 41 -8.23 -4.49 10.43
CA ASP A 41 -8.97 -3.93 11.58
C ASP A 41 -8.49 -4.69 12.82
N GLY A 42 -7.59 -4.08 13.58
CA GLY A 42 -6.80 -4.80 14.59
C GLY A 42 -5.95 -5.91 13.97
N ASP A 43 -6.27 -7.17 14.27
CA ASP A 43 -5.62 -8.38 13.74
C ASP A 43 -6.37 -9.00 12.54
N LYS A 44 -7.58 -8.53 12.24
CA LYS A 44 -8.41 -9.06 11.16
C LYS A 44 -8.01 -8.44 9.82
N GLY A 45 -7.52 -9.25 8.89
CA GLY A 45 -7.24 -8.80 7.52
C GLY A 45 -8.50 -8.34 6.79
N ILE A 46 -8.49 -7.10 6.30
CA ILE A 46 -9.61 -6.47 5.57
C ILE A 46 -9.31 -6.22 4.09
N GLY A 47 -8.07 -6.46 3.64
CA GLY A 47 -7.71 -6.52 2.22
C GLY A 47 -6.66 -5.50 1.80
N SER A 48 -6.62 -5.22 0.50
CA SER A 48 -5.67 -4.31 -0.14
C SER A 48 -6.43 -3.33 -1.03
N PRO A 49 -5.94 -2.09 -1.25
CA PRO A 49 -6.61 -1.13 -2.12
C PRO A 49 -6.58 -1.54 -3.60
N THR A 50 -5.61 -2.36 -4.00
CA THR A 50 -5.46 -2.88 -5.36
C THR A 50 -5.33 -4.41 -5.32
N PRO A 51 -5.91 -5.14 -6.30
CA PRO A 51 -5.77 -6.59 -6.36
C PRO A 51 -4.38 -7.03 -6.82
N GLU A 52 -3.79 -6.32 -7.78
CA GLU A 52 -2.46 -6.60 -8.31
C GLU A 52 -1.36 -5.88 -7.51
N PRO A 53 -0.29 -6.58 -7.09
CA PRO A 53 0.88 -5.96 -6.49
C PRO A 53 1.54 -4.92 -7.41
N ARG A 54 2.03 -3.83 -6.82
CA ARG A 54 2.73 -2.73 -7.51
C ARG A 54 4.05 -2.44 -6.81
N PRO A 55 5.12 -2.04 -7.52
CA PRO A 55 6.32 -1.56 -6.85
C PRO A 55 6.10 -0.18 -6.21
N TYR A 56 7.05 0.24 -5.37
CA TYR A 56 7.14 1.59 -4.80
C TYR A 56 5.92 2.05 -3.99
N ILE A 57 5.35 1.15 -3.19
CA ILE A 57 4.25 1.45 -2.27
C ILE A 57 4.83 1.95 -0.94
N SER A 58 4.32 3.08 -0.46
CA SER A 58 4.54 3.53 0.92
C SER A 58 3.23 3.97 1.55
N VAL A 59 3.14 3.81 2.87
CA VAL A 59 1.91 4.09 3.62
C VAL A 59 2.26 4.86 4.88
N ALA A 60 1.49 5.90 5.14
CA ALA A 60 1.60 6.71 6.35
C ALA A 60 0.22 6.94 6.95
N ALA A 61 0.15 7.07 8.27
CA ALA A 61 -1.05 7.52 8.95
C ALA A 61 -1.44 8.92 8.46
N GLN A 62 -2.75 9.18 8.38
CA GLN A 62 -3.27 10.50 8.07
C GLN A 62 -4.45 10.80 9.00
N GLY A 63 -4.30 11.79 9.88
CA GLY A 63 -5.31 12.05 10.91
C GLY A 63 -5.46 10.86 11.88
N ASP A 64 -6.66 10.70 12.43
CA ASP A 64 -6.88 9.75 13.53
C ASP A 64 -7.14 8.31 13.07
N HIS A 65 -7.87 8.15 11.96
CA HIS A 65 -8.43 6.86 11.50
C HIS A 65 -8.09 6.52 10.05
N ASP A 66 -7.46 7.43 9.30
CA ASP A 66 -7.14 7.21 7.89
C ASP A 66 -5.65 6.86 7.69
N ALA A 67 -5.38 6.26 6.53
CA ALA A 67 -4.03 6.12 6.01
C ALA A 67 -3.95 6.70 4.61
N ARG A 68 -2.80 7.27 4.28
CA ARG A 68 -2.45 7.69 2.92
C ARG A 68 -1.52 6.65 2.31
N VAL A 69 -1.98 6.01 1.25
CA VAL A 69 -1.15 5.14 0.42
C VAL A 69 -0.56 6.00 -0.70
N GLN A 70 0.76 6.05 -0.76
CA GLN A 70 1.49 6.65 -1.87
C GLN A 70 1.94 5.55 -2.83
N TYR A 71 1.63 5.77 -4.10
CA TYR A 71 2.03 4.96 -5.24
C TYR A 71 3.06 5.73 -6.06
N GLN A 72 4.03 5.00 -6.60
CA GLN A 72 4.97 5.52 -7.58
C GLN A 72 5.06 4.56 -8.77
N TRP A 73 5.32 5.07 -9.96
CA TRP A 73 5.48 4.26 -11.17
C TRP A 73 6.42 4.93 -12.17
N ARG A 74 7.01 4.11 -13.02
CA ARG A 74 7.91 4.58 -14.08
C ARG A 74 7.10 5.27 -15.19
N GLN A 75 7.56 6.42 -15.65
CA GLN A 75 7.04 7.10 -16.82
C GLN A 75 8.06 7.08 -17.96
N GLY A 76 7.62 6.75 -19.17
CA GLY A 76 8.48 6.73 -20.36
C GLY A 76 9.72 5.85 -20.16
N SER A 77 10.90 6.49 -20.13
CA SER A 77 12.20 5.83 -20.03
C SER A 77 12.80 5.84 -18.62
N ASP A 78 12.01 6.13 -17.59
CA ASP A 78 12.47 6.12 -16.19
C ASP A 78 13.22 4.82 -15.86
N ALA A 79 14.35 4.94 -15.16
CA ALA A 79 15.04 3.80 -14.59
C ALA A 79 14.27 3.26 -13.37
N ALA A 80 14.46 1.97 -13.05
CA ALA A 80 13.81 1.35 -11.89
C ALA A 80 14.21 1.99 -10.54
N CYS A 81 15.41 2.55 -10.42
CA CYS A 81 15.81 3.25 -9.20
C CYS A 81 14.99 4.53 -8.94
N CYS A 82 14.39 5.08 -9.99
CA CYS A 82 14.12 6.50 -10.07
C CYS A 82 12.81 6.79 -10.86
N PRO A 83 11.66 6.20 -10.49
CA PRO A 83 10.37 6.51 -11.11
C PRO A 83 9.91 7.94 -10.81
N THR A 84 9.32 8.60 -11.79
CA THR A 84 8.85 10.00 -11.68
C THR A 84 7.33 10.13 -11.50
N GLY A 85 6.56 9.13 -11.92
CA GLY A 85 5.11 9.10 -11.73
C GLY A 85 4.79 8.87 -10.26
N VAL A 86 3.98 9.72 -9.65
CA VAL A 86 3.60 9.63 -8.24
C VAL A 86 2.13 10.03 -8.05
N GLY A 87 1.47 9.39 -7.11
CA GLY A 87 0.13 9.75 -6.68
C GLY A 87 -0.20 9.15 -5.32
N THR A 88 -1.29 9.62 -4.73
CA THR A 88 -1.76 9.11 -3.44
C THR A 88 -3.23 8.78 -3.47
N ALA A 89 -3.63 7.78 -2.70
CA ALA A 89 -5.03 7.55 -2.35
C ALA A 89 -5.17 7.42 -0.84
N ARG A 90 -6.20 8.06 -0.28
CA ARG A 90 -6.58 7.85 1.12
C ARG A 90 -7.44 6.61 1.24
N VAL A 91 -7.25 5.91 2.34
CA VAL A 91 -8.06 4.77 2.74
C VAL A 91 -8.47 4.92 4.20
N THR A 92 -9.61 4.35 4.53
CA THR A 92 -10.16 4.38 5.88
C THR A 92 -10.82 3.05 6.23
N LEU A 93 -11.23 2.92 7.48
CA LEU A 93 -11.96 1.79 8.00
C LEU A 93 -13.41 2.18 8.30
N GLU A 94 -14.33 1.74 7.44
CA GLU A 94 -15.76 1.96 7.62
C GLU A 94 -16.45 0.61 7.84
N GLU A 95 -17.21 0.49 8.94
CA GLU A 95 -18.00 -0.72 9.25
C GLU A 95 -17.19 -2.04 9.20
N GLY A 96 -15.90 -1.98 9.56
CA GLY A 96 -15.02 -3.15 9.55
C GLY A 96 -14.54 -3.56 8.14
N ARG A 97 -14.64 -2.65 7.16
CA ARG A 97 -14.18 -2.82 5.78
C ARG A 97 -13.22 -1.71 5.37
N LEU A 98 -12.31 -2.06 4.46
CA LEU A 98 -11.43 -1.09 3.84
C LEU A 98 -12.23 -0.25 2.82
N THR A 99 -12.32 1.05 3.04
CA THR A 99 -12.89 2.00 2.07
C THR A 99 -11.76 2.82 1.43
N ILE A 100 -11.79 2.95 0.12
CA ILE A 100 -10.86 3.78 -0.66
C ILE A 100 -11.57 5.10 -0.94
N LEU A 101 -11.00 6.20 -0.46
CA LEU A 101 -11.63 7.53 -0.50
C LEU A 101 -11.29 8.33 -1.75
N ASP A 102 -10.17 8.01 -2.41
CA ASP A 102 -9.71 8.69 -3.62
C ASP A 102 -9.45 7.66 -4.75
N PRO A 103 -9.53 8.04 -6.03
CA PRO A 103 -9.16 7.15 -7.12
C PRO A 103 -7.72 6.64 -6.98
N ILE A 104 -7.48 5.36 -7.29
CA ILE A 104 -6.13 4.80 -7.31
C ILE A 104 -5.36 5.43 -8.49
N PRO A 105 -4.21 6.09 -8.23
CA PRO A 105 -3.43 6.75 -9.26
C PRO A 105 -2.50 5.80 -10.00
N GLY A 106 -2.13 6.20 -11.21
CA GLY A 106 -1.18 5.46 -12.05
C GLY A 106 -1.74 4.15 -12.59
N PRO A 107 -0.96 3.48 -13.46
CA PRO A 107 -1.34 2.20 -14.06
C PRO A 107 -1.43 1.08 -13.01
#